data_AF-A0A965PU63-F1
#
_entry.id   AF-A0A965PU63-F1
#
_cell.length_a   1.000
_cell.length_b   1.000
_cell.length_c   1.000
_cell.angle_alpha   90.00
_cell.angle_beta   90.00
_cell.angle_gamma   90.00
#
_symmetry.space_group_name_H-M   'P 1'
#
loop_
_entity.id
_entity.type
_entity.pdbx_description
1 polymer ?
#
loop_
_entity_poly.entity_id
_entity_poly.type
_entity_poly.pdbx_seq_one_letter_code
_entity_poly.pdbx_strand_id
1 'polypeptide(L)'
;METQSVPEAAGVKDGGGLTAGDYGFFALMVIVLIAVTWVGVLSYEEGMNTEKSKRNGEAWVAWLTDNSAKRFESDYALAACAGGPRAAAAPEATEKVPVSEGETLVPAAPTPATANAWGACLEEILKSSDLKGLVNPFTGKAPDLVEKCDPADHNLHGNISIEKSVATPVGSAVPFTISPLVAADAIDTKLQLKVSICDKGAYPIKVSEFEF
;
A
#
# COMPACT_ATOMS: atom_id res chain seq x y z
N MET A 1 -27.62 83.78 52.14
CA MET A 1 -26.20 83.63 52.50
C MET A 1 -26.20 82.53 53.54
N GLU A 2 -25.82 81.29 53.28
CA GLU A 2 -24.65 80.81 52.55
C GLU A 2 -25.00 79.70 51.54
N THR A 3 -24.43 79.83 50.35
CA THR A 3 -24.26 78.79 49.34
C THR A 3 -23.02 77.97 49.70
N GLN A 4 -23.15 76.65 49.92
CA GLN A 4 -21.98 75.78 50.02
C GLN A 4 -22.19 74.44 49.28
N SER A 5 -21.73 74.48 48.02
CA SER A 5 -21.08 73.43 47.22
C SER A 5 -21.50 71.97 47.41
N VAL A 6 -22.27 71.46 46.45
CA VAL A 6 -22.31 70.05 46.07
C VAL A 6 -20.91 69.63 45.62
N PRO A 7 -20.35 68.50 46.11
CA PRO A 7 -19.10 67.99 45.56
C PRO A 7 -19.33 67.54 44.11
N GLU A 8 -18.54 68.14 43.23
CA GLU A 8 -18.41 67.81 41.82
C GLU A 8 -18.24 66.30 41.67
N ALA A 9 -19.11 65.67 40.88
CA ALA A 9 -18.99 64.27 40.51
C ALA A 9 -17.60 64.07 39.88
N ALA A 10 -16.70 63.40 40.61
CA ALA A 10 -15.42 62.97 40.07
C ALA A 10 -15.73 62.16 38.81
N GLY A 11 -15.37 62.73 37.66
CA GLY A 11 -15.57 62.10 36.37
C GLY A 11 -15.01 60.69 36.41
N VAL A 12 -15.90 59.70 36.37
CA VAL A 12 -15.53 58.35 35.98
C VAL A 12 -14.98 58.51 34.57
N LYS A 13 -13.66 58.47 34.45
CA LYS A 13 -13.03 58.23 33.16
C LYS A 13 -13.52 56.84 32.76
N ASP A 14 -14.48 56.79 31.86
CA ASP A 14 -14.81 55.59 31.09
C ASP A 14 -13.57 55.22 30.27
N GLY A 15 -12.63 54.56 30.95
CA GLY A 15 -11.41 54.01 30.41
C GLY A 15 -11.39 52.50 30.56
N GLY A 16 -12.56 51.86 30.56
CA GLY A 16 -12.70 50.40 30.53
C GLY A 16 -12.45 49.84 29.13
N GLY A 17 -11.40 50.31 28.45
CA GLY A 17 -10.96 49.75 27.18
C GLY A 17 -9.98 48.62 27.45
N LEU A 18 -10.12 47.49 26.75
CA LEU A 18 -9.13 46.41 26.74
C LEU A 18 -7.72 47.00 26.61
N THR A 19 -6.83 46.63 27.51
CA THR A 19 -5.45 47.10 27.48
C THR A 19 -4.72 46.46 26.30
N ALA A 20 -3.63 47.07 25.84
CA ALA A 20 -2.79 46.47 24.80
C ALA A 20 -2.29 45.07 25.22
N GLY A 21 -2.11 44.84 26.53
CA GLY A 21 -1.77 43.53 27.09
C GLY A 21 -2.90 42.50 26.92
N ASP A 22 -4.15 42.91 27.11
CA ASP A 22 -5.31 42.02 26.93
C ASP A 22 -5.47 41.60 25.47
N TYR A 23 -5.32 42.54 24.52
CA TYR A 23 -5.33 42.21 23.09
C TYR A 23 -4.19 41.27 22.71
N GLY A 24 -2.99 41.47 23.27
CA GLY A 24 -1.85 40.56 23.07
C GLY A 24 -2.13 39.16 23.62
N PHE A 25 -2.74 39.06 24.79
CA PHE A 25 -3.12 37.78 25.40
C PHE A 25 -4.20 37.04 24.58
N PHE A 26 -5.25 37.73 24.14
CA PHE A 26 -6.28 37.12 23.29
C PHE A 26 -5.74 36.68 21.94
N ALA A 27 -4.87 37.48 21.31
CA ALA A 27 -4.20 37.09 20.07
C ALA A 27 -3.35 35.83 20.27
N LEU A 28 -2.59 35.75 21.37
CA LEU A 28 -1.82 34.55 21.73
C LEU A 28 -2.74 33.33 21.92
N MET A 29 -3.85 33.46 22.66
CA MET A 29 -4.81 32.37 22.85
C MET A 29 -5.37 31.87 21.51
N VAL A 30 -5.77 32.78 20.63
CA VAL A 30 -6.29 32.41 19.30
C VAL A 30 -5.21 31.69 18.48
N ILE A 31 -3.96 32.18 18.50
CA ILE A 31 -2.84 31.52 17.81
C ILE A 31 -2.61 30.11 18.35
N VAL A 32 -2.63 29.92 19.67
CA VAL A 32 -2.46 28.60 20.29
C VAL A 32 -3.59 27.66 19.91
N LEU A 33 -4.85 28.13 19.90
CA LEU A 33 -5.99 27.32 19.48
C LEU A 33 -5.89 26.90 18.00
N ILE A 34 -5.46 27.80 17.13
CA ILE A 34 -5.21 27.51 15.71
C ILE A 34 -4.08 26.48 15.57
N ALA A 35 -2.97 26.65 16.29
CA ALA A 35 -1.84 25.73 16.22
C ALA A 35 -2.22 24.31 16.69
N VAL A 36 -2.97 24.20 17.78
CA VAL A 36 -3.43 22.91 18.31
C VAL A 36 -4.42 22.23 17.36
N THR A 37 -5.38 22.97 16.81
CA THR A 37 -6.33 22.41 15.83
C THR A 37 -5.62 21.98 14.55
N TRP A 38 -4.64 22.74 14.07
CA TRP A 38 -3.82 22.39 12.92
C TRP A 38 -3.05 21.07 13.13
N VAL A 39 -2.36 20.92 14.27
CA VAL A 39 -1.64 19.67 14.61
C VAL A 39 -2.62 18.49 14.72
N GLY A 40 -3.83 18.73 15.24
CA GLY A 40 -4.89 17.72 15.31
C GLY A 40 -5.35 17.25 13.93
N VAL A 41 -5.58 18.19 12.99
CA VAL A 41 -6.00 17.87 11.61
C VAL A 41 -4.93 17.06 10.89
N LEU A 42 -3.65 17.47 10.97
CA LEU A 42 -2.55 16.71 10.36
C LEU A 42 -2.48 15.28 10.91
N SER A 43 -2.58 15.11 12.23
CA SER A 43 -2.57 13.78 12.86
C SER A 43 -3.75 12.91 12.41
N TYR A 44 -4.92 13.52 12.23
CA TYR A 44 -6.11 12.83 11.74
C TYR A 44 -5.99 12.40 10.27
N GLU A 45 -5.52 13.29 9.39
CA GLU A 45 -5.32 12.98 7.98
C GLU A 45 -4.30 11.85 7.78
N GLU A 46 -3.21 11.86 8.55
CA GLU A 46 -2.21 10.79 8.54
C GLU A 46 -2.79 9.43 8.96
N GLY A 47 -3.62 9.42 10.01
CA GLY A 47 -4.34 8.23 10.44
C GLY A 47 -5.29 7.72 9.35
N MET A 48 -6.05 8.63 8.73
CA MET A 48 -7.00 8.30 7.66
C MET A 48 -6.31 7.75 6.40
N ASN A 49 -5.15 8.28 6.03
CA ASN A 49 -4.38 7.78 4.89
C ASN A 49 -3.85 6.36 5.13
N THR A 50 -3.44 6.06 6.37
CA THR A 50 -3.03 4.71 6.76
C THR A 50 -4.20 3.73 6.68
N GLU A 51 -5.38 4.10 7.18
CA GLU A 51 -6.58 3.26 7.13
C GLU A 51 -7.10 3.05 5.71
N LYS A 52 -7.06 4.07 4.85
CA LYS A 52 -7.39 3.93 3.42
C LYS A 52 -6.42 2.98 2.71
N SER A 53 -5.13 3.08 3.03
CA SER A 53 -4.13 2.17 2.47
C SER A 53 -4.39 0.73 2.92
N LYS A 54 -4.75 0.51 4.20
CA LYS A 54 -5.19 -0.80 4.71
C LYS A 54 -6.34 -1.39 3.90
N ARG A 55 -7.38 -0.60 3.63
CA ARG A 55 -8.51 -1.03 2.79
C ARG A 55 -8.09 -1.40 1.38
N ASN A 56 -7.10 -0.73 0.79
CA ASN A 56 -6.56 -1.12 -0.50
C ASN A 56 -5.91 -2.52 -0.42
N GLY A 57 -5.10 -2.78 0.60
CA GLY A 57 -4.51 -4.12 0.79
C GLY A 57 -5.57 -5.18 1.10
N GLU A 58 -6.62 -4.86 1.86
CA GLU A 58 -7.75 -5.76 2.07
C GLU A 58 -8.47 -6.09 0.76
N ALA A 59 -8.65 -5.12 -0.14
CA ALA A 59 -9.20 -5.36 -1.47
C ALA A 59 -8.30 -6.27 -2.31
N TRP A 60 -6.97 -6.10 -2.25
CA TRP A 60 -6.01 -7.02 -2.86
C TRP A 60 -6.12 -8.44 -2.30
N VAL A 61 -6.18 -8.58 -0.97
CA VAL A 61 -6.34 -9.88 -0.29
C VAL A 61 -7.66 -10.54 -0.69
N ALA A 62 -8.76 -9.78 -0.69
CA ALA A 62 -10.08 -10.30 -1.06
C ALA A 62 -10.09 -10.79 -2.51
N TRP A 63 -9.53 -10.00 -3.43
CA TRP A 63 -9.42 -10.38 -4.83
C TRP A 63 -8.55 -11.62 -5.02
N LEU A 64 -7.35 -11.65 -4.44
CA LEU A 64 -6.43 -12.78 -4.57
C LEU A 64 -7.02 -14.06 -3.94
N THR A 65 -7.68 -13.94 -2.79
CA THR A 65 -8.33 -15.09 -2.13
C THR A 65 -9.53 -15.61 -2.92
N ASP A 66 -10.34 -14.73 -3.51
CA ASP A 66 -11.48 -15.16 -4.34
C ASP A 66 -11.04 -15.85 -5.64
N ASN A 67 -9.88 -15.44 -6.18
CA ASN A 67 -9.33 -16.00 -7.42
C ASN A 67 -8.39 -17.21 -7.19
N SER A 68 -7.95 -17.48 -5.95
CA SER A 68 -7.01 -18.58 -5.66
C SER A 68 -7.56 -19.97 -5.98
N ALA A 69 -8.87 -20.18 -5.76
CA ALA A 69 -9.53 -21.43 -6.14
C ALA A 69 -9.90 -21.44 -7.63
N LYS A 70 -10.47 -20.33 -8.14
CA LYS A 70 -11.00 -20.21 -9.50
C LYS A 70 -9.93 -20.36 -10.57
N ARG A 71 -8.69 -19.97 -10.28
CA ARG A 71 -7.59 -20.07 -11.24
C ARG A 71 -7.25 -21.48 -11.68
N PHE A 72 -7.68 -22.52 -10.95
CA PHE A 72 -7.49 -23.92 -11.33
C PHE A 72 -8.67 -24.49 -12.14
N GLU A 73 -9.71 -23.69 -12.40
CA GLU A 73 -10.83 -24.05 -13.26
C GLU A 73 -10.43 -23.95 -14.74
N SER A 74 -11.00 -24.82 -15.58
CA SER A 74 -10.58 -24.94 -16.99
C SER A 74 -10.97 -23.74 -17.87
N ASP A 75 -11.93 -22.93 -17.42
CA ASP A 75 -12.50 -21.77 -18.11
C ASP A 75 -12.20 -20.44 -17.40
N TYR A 76 -11.16 -20.42 -16.56
CA TYR A 76 -10.78 -19.21 -15.84
C TYR A 76 -10.42 -18.05 -16.77
N ALA A 77 -11.06 -16.90 -16.53
CA ALA A 77 -11.01 -15.75 -17.44
C ALA A 77 -9.61 -15.15 -17.60
N LEU A 78 -8.74 -15.27 -16.60
CA LEU A 78 -7.39 -14.72 -16.61
C LEU A 78 -6.38 -15.82 -16.89
N ALA A 79 -6.20 -16.17 -18.16
CA ALA A 79 -5.30 -17.25 -18.58
C ALA A 79 -3.86 -17.07 -18.08
N ALA A 80 -3.38 -15.83 -17.94
CA ALA A 80 -2.05 -15.53 -17.39
C ALA A 80 -1.90 -15.87 -15.89
N CYS A 81 -3.03 -15.93 -15.17
CA CYS A 81 -3.10 -16.24 -13.74
C CYS A 81 -3.51 -17.70 -13.46
N ALA A 82 -3.75 -18.51 -14.49
CA ALA A 82 -4.25 -19.88 -14.33
C ALA A 82 -3.26 -20.77 -13.59
N GLY A 83 -3.78 -21.61 -12.69
CA GLY A 83 -3.03 -22.61 -11.93
C GLY A 83 -3.09 -23.99 -12.57
N GLY A 84 -2.14 -24.85 -12.19
CA GLY A 84 -2.05 -26.24 -12.60
C GLY A 84 -1.10 -26.50 -13.76
N PRO A 85 -0.67 -27.77 -13.96
CA PRO A 85 0.02 -28.15 -15.16
C PRO A 85 -0.93 -27.89 -16.32
N ARG A 86 -0.51 -27.05 -17.26
CA ARG A 86 -1.25 -26.69 -18.47
C ARG A 86 -2.05 -27.91 -18.94
N ALA A 87 -3.38 -27.77 -19.05
CA ALA A 87 -4.11 -28.61 -20.00
C ALA A 87 -3.40 -28.37 -21.31
N ALA A 88 -2.56 -29.34 -21.71
CA ALA A 88 -1.78 -29.28 -22.93
C ALA A 88 -2.71 -28.69 -23.97
N ALA A 89 -2.34 -27.53 -24.51
CA ALA A 89 -3.13 -27.04 -25.63
C ALA A 89 -3.16 -28.21 -26.60
N ALA A 90 -4.37 -28.58 -27.01
CA ALA A 90 -4.58 -29.66 -27.94
C ALA A 90 -3.58 -29.51 -29.11
N PRO A 91 -3.02 -30.64 -29.57
CA PRO A 91 -1.74 -30.66 -30.27
C PRO A 91 -1.91 -30.20 -31.72
N GLU A 92 -0.99 -29.38 -32.20
CA GLU A 92 -0.58 -29.25 -33.61
C GLU A 92 0.59 -28.23 -33.61
N ALA A 93 1.78 -28.47 -34.13
CA ALA A 93 2.33 -29.60 -34.85
C ALA A 93 3.83 -29.68 -34.53
N THR A 94 4.33 -30.91 -34.64
CA THR A 94 5.73 -31.30 -34.65
C THR A 94 6.64 -30.37 -35.46
N GLU A 95 7.77 -29.96 -34.89
CA GLU A 95 9.03 -30.01 -35.62
C GLU A 95 10.20 -30.32 -34.67
N LYS A 96 10.86 -31.43 -34.96
CA LYS A 96 12.03 -31.97 -34.26
C LYS A 96 13.23 -31.08 -34.54
N VAL A 97 14.11 -30.82 -33.56
CA VAL A 97 15.58 -30.75 -33.78
C VAL A 97 16.29 -31.20 -32.49
N PRO A 98 17.41 -31.96 -32.56
CA PRO A 98 17.95 -32.76 -31.47
C PRO A 98 18.86 -31.99 -30.51
N VAL A 99 19.11 -32.63 -29.38
CA VAL A 99 20.13 -32.33 -28.38
C VAL A 99 21.51 -32.19 -29.03
N SER A 100 22.24 -31.12 -28.68
CA SER A 100 23.71 -31.15 -28.65
C SER A 100 24.20 -30.34 -27.46
N GLU A 101 25.01 -30.98 -26.62
CA GLU A 101 25.96 -30.36 -25.69
C GLU A 101 26.86 -29.35 -26.45
N GLY A 102 27.18 -28.23 -25.80
CA GLY A 102 28.07 -27.22 -26.34
C GLY A 102 27.95 -25.90 -25.60
N GLU A 103 28.79 -25.72 -24.59
CA GLU A 103 29.02 -24.49 -23.85
C GLU A 103 29.46 -23.34 -24.79
N THR A 104 28.66 -22.27 -24.92
CA THR A 104 29.15 -20.93 -25.29
C THR A 104 28.17 -19.83 -24.90
N LEU A 105 28.69 -18.84 -24.18
CA LEU A 105 28.04 -17.59 -23.79
C LEU A 105 27.68 -16.73 -25.01
N VAL A 106 26.39 -16.42 -25.19
CA VAL A 106 25.86 -15.32 -26.01
C VAL A 106 24.58 -14.78 -25.35
N PRO A 107 24.28 -13.47 -25.43
CA PRO A 107 23.37 -12.77 -24.52
C PRO A 107 21.93 -13.25 -24.72
N ALA A 108 21.24 -13.49 -23.60
CA ALA A 108 19.87 -13.97 -23.57
C ALA A 108 18.92 -13.04 -24.35
N ALA A 109 18.49 -13.51 -25.53
CA ALA A 109 17.23 -13.09 -26.14
C ALA A 109 16.09 -13.34 -25.13
N PRO A 110 14.99 -12.55 -25.16
CA PRO A 110 14.00 -12.57 -24.10
C PRO A 110 13.40 -13.97 -23.99
N THR A 111 13.59 -14.60 -22.84
CA THR A 111 12.89 -15.80 -22.45
C THR A 111 11.39 -15.56 -22.71
N PRO A 112 10.68 -16.45 -23.43
CA PRO A 112 9.25 -16.30 -23.59
C PRO A 112 8.65 -16.16 -22.20
N ALA A 113 7.85 -15.12 -21.98
CA ALA A 113 7.10 -14.92 -20.74
C ALA A 113 6.49 -16.27 -20.37
N THR A 114 6.96 -16.85 -19.27
CA THR A 114 6.47 -18.13 -18.79
C THR A 114 4.97 -17.97 -18.61
N ALA A 115 4.18 -18.74 -19.36
CA ALA A 115 2.76 -18.85 -19.07
C ALA A 115 2.64 -19.25 -17.59
N ASN A 116 1.83 -18.53 -16.82
CA ASN A 116 1.71 -18.62 -15.35
C ASN A 116 2.89 -18.01 -14.58
N ALA A 117 3.54 -16.97 -15.11
CA ALA A 117 4.42 -16.10 -14.33
C ALA A 117 3.60 -15.02 -13.61
N TRP A 118 3.97 -14.71 -12.37
CA TRP A 118 3.34 -13.68 -11.57
C TRP A 118 3.27 -12.32 -12.29
N GLY A 119 4.33 -11.93 -13.00
CA GLY A 119 4.35 -10.64 -13.72
C GLY A 119 3.30 -10.54 -14.82
N ALA A 120 3.10 -11.61 -15.59
CA ALA A 120 2.07 -11.65 -16.62
C ALA A 120 0.66 -11.66 -16.00
N CYS A 121 0.48 -12.39 -14.90
CA CYS A 121 -0.76 -12.38 -14.13
C CYS A 121 -1.06 -10.97 -13.57
N LEU A 122 -0.08 -10.32 -12.96
CA LEU A 122 -0.21 -8.99 -12.37
C LEU A 122 -0.61 -7.94 -13.41
N GLU A 123 -0.01 -7.96 -14.59
CA GLU A 123 -0.40 -7.05 -15.67
C GLU A 123 -1.88 -7.22 -16.05
N GLU A 124 -2.36 -8.46 -16.12
CA GLU A 124 -3.74 -8.72 -16.48
C GLU A 124 -4.70 -8.31 -15.35
N ILE A 125 -4.31 -8.53 -14.09
CA ILE A 125 -5.03 -8.03 -12.91
C ILE A 125 -5.19 -6.52 -12.98
N LEU A 126 -4.11 -5.79 -13.24
CA LEU A 126 -4.12 -4.32 -13.31
C LEU A 126 -4.91 -3.78 -14.52
N LYS A 127 -5.13 -4.57 -15.56
CA LYS A 127 -5.96 -4.19 -16.73
C LYS A 127 -7.44 -4.49 -16.52
N SER A 128 -7.74 -5.70 -16.01
CA SER A 128 -9.08 -6.29 -16.02
C SER A 128 -9.84 -6.20 -14.70
N SER A 129 -9.15 -6.11 -13.56
CA SER A 129 -9.79 -6.14 -12.24
C SER A 129 -10.22 -4.75 -11.74
N ASP A 130 -11.01 -4.76 -10.67
CA ASP A 130 -11.40 -3.55 -9.94
C ASP A 130 -10.22 -2.92 -9.17
N LEU A 131 -9.08 -3.63 -9.06
CA LEU A 131 -7.89 -3.16 -8.35
C LEU A 131 -7.21 -1.97 -9.03
N LYS A 132 -7.47 -1.75 -10.33
CA LYS A 132 -6.96 -0.59 -11.08
C LYS A 132 -7.47 0.76 -10.61
N GLY A 133 -8.61 0.78 -9.91
CA GLY A 133 -9.21 2.00 -9.38
C GLY A 133 -8.65 2.43 -8.02
N LEU A 134 -7.79 1.62 -7.42
CA LEU A 134 -7.21 1.91 -6.12
C LEU A 134 -6.22 3.07 -6.23
N VAL A 135 -6.29 3.96 -5.25
CA VAL A 135 -5.41 5.13 -5.18
C VAL A 135 -4.67 5.07 -3.85
N ASN A 136 -3.36 5.26 -3.92
CA ASN A 136 -2.51 5.46 -2.76
C ASN A 136 -2.85 6.85 -2.16
N PRO A 137 -3.38 6.93 -0.94
CA PRO A 137 -3.81 8.18 -0.33
C PRO A 137 -2.65 9.09 0.09
N PHE A 138 -1.41 8.60 0.11
CA PHE A 138 -0.22 9.39 0.41
C PHE A 138 0.35 10.09 -0.83
N THR A 139 0.35 9.42 -1.98
CA THR A 139 0.92 9.95 -3.23
C THR A 139 -0.13 10.46 -4.22
N GLY A 140 -1.39 10.08 -4.04
CA GLY A 140 -2.48 10.35 -4.98
C GLY A 140 -2.39 9.57 -6.30
N LYS A 141 -1.46 8.61 -6.41
CA LYS A 141 -1.23 7.78 -7.61
C LYS A 141 -1.77 6.36 -7.38
N ALA A 142 -1.79 5.54 -8.42
CA ALA A 142 -2.04 4.11 -8.23
C ALA A 142 -0.97 3.51 -7.29
N PRO A 143 -1.35 2.63 -6.34
CA PRO A 143 -0.38 1.98 -5.48
C PRO A 143 0.48 1.01 -6.29
N ASP A 144 1.80 1.17 -6.19
CA ASP A 144 2.73 0.25 -6.84
C ASP A 144 2.91 -1.02 -5.98
N LEU A 145 3.19 -2.14 -6.65
CA LEU A 145 3.63 -3.36 -5.98
C LEU A 145 5.14 -3.32 -5.82
N VAL A 146 5.60 -3.21 -4.58
CA VAL A 146 7.02 -3.10 -4.22
C VAL A 146 7.51 -4.41 -3.63
N GLU A 147 8.78 -4.72 -3.84
CA GLU A 147 9.38 -5.97 -3.34
C GLU A 147 9.33 -6.02 -1.81
N LYS A 148 9.58 -4.90 -1.14
CA LYS A 148 9.59 -4.78 0.31
C LYS A 148 9.31 -3.34 0.75
N CYS A 149 8.66 -3.19 1.90
CA CYS A 149 8.62 -1.91 2.60
C CYS A 149 9.94 -1.66 3.35
N ASP A 150 10.64 -0.59 2.99
CA ASP A 150 11.90 -0.18 3.61
C ASP A 150 11.77 1.20 4.28
N PRO A 151 11.93 1.28 5.62
CA PRO A 151 11.94 2.56 6.34
C PRO A 151 13.01 3.55 5.88
N ALA A 152 14.04 3.10 5.16
CA ALA A 152 15.05 3.97 4.57
C ALA A 152 14.54 4.69 3.30
N ASP A 153 13.54 4.13 2.60
CA ASP A 153 12.93 4.73 1.41
C ASP A 153 11.53 5.27 1.72
N HIS A 154 11.49 6.56 2.03
CA HIS A 154 10.26 7.25 2.39
C HIS A 154 9.29 7.41 1.21
N ASN A 155 9.65 7.04 -0.03
CA ASN A 155 8.72 7.09 -1.17
C ASN A 155 7.79 5.88 -1.24
N LEU A 156 8.05 4.85 -0.43
CA LEU A 156 7.26 3.61 -0.44
C LEU A 156 5.93 3.74 0.31
N HIS A 157 5.65 4.86 0.97
CA HIS A 157 4.42 5.01 1.76
C HIS A 157 3.15 4.73 0.94
N GLY A 158 2.25 3.92 1.48
CA GLY A 158 1.00 3.52 0.83
C GLY A 158 1.12 2.53 -0.32
N ASN A 159 2.34 2.09 -0.68
CA ASN A 159 2.54 1.00 -1.63
C ASN A 159 2.30 -0.37 -0.98
N ILE A 160 2.13 -1.39 -1.83
CA ILE A 160 1.74 -2.73 -1.41
C ILE A 160 2.92 -3.67 -1.66
N SER A 161 3.27 -4.49 -0.69
CA SER A 161 4.29 -5.52 -0.81
C SER A 161 3.65 -6.89 -0.71
N ILE A 162 3.88 -7.72 -1.72
CA ILE A 162 3.41 -9.11 -1.76
C ILE A 162 4.63 -10.00 -1.66
N GLU A 163 4.70 -10.75 -0.57
CA GLU A 163 5.79 -11.67 -0.29
C GLU A 163 5.26 -13.11 -0.39
N LYS A 164 6.05 -14.03 -0.91
CA LYS A 164 5.77 -15.47 -0.86
C LYS A 164 6.46 -16.09 0.35
N SER A 165 5.76 -16.95 1.08
CA SER A 165 6.35 -17.82 2.10
C SER A 165 6.56 -19.22 1.52
N VAL A 166 7.81 -19.68 1.53
CA VAL A 166 8.19 -21.02 1.04
C VAL A 166 8.57 -21.86 2.25
N ALA A 167 7.98 -23.06 2.37
CA ALA A 167 8.33 -24.00 3.42
C ALA A 167 9.80 -24.43 3.26
N THR A 168 10.58 -24.26 4.31
CA THR A 168 11.98 -24.69 4.30
C THR A 168 12.11 -26.20 4.39
N PRO A 169 13.19 -26.80 3.89
CA PRO A 169 13.44 -28.23 4.04
C PRO A 169 13.39 -28.70 5.50
N VAL A 170 12.85 -29.90 5.71
CA VAL A 170 12.78 -30.57 7.01
C VAL A 170 14.16 -30.60 7.69
N GLY A 171 14.22 -30.14 8.94
CA GLY A 171 15.47 -29.99 9.70
C GLY A 171 16.03 -28.56 9.76
N SER A 172 15.43 -27.59 9.06
CA SER A 172 15.75 -26.17 9.23
C SER A 172 15.18 -25.61 10.55
N ALA A 173 15.92 -24.68 11.17
CA ALA A 173 15.51 -24.02 12.41
C ALA A 173 14.36 -23.01 12.21
N VAL A 174 14.21 -22.49 11.00
CA VAL A 174 13.10 -21.63 10.58
C VAL A 174 12.19 -22.43 9.66
N PRO A 175 10.86 -22.49 9.88
CA PRO A 175 9.95 -23.36 9.12
C PRO A 175 9.55 -22.78 7.75
N PHE A 176 9.65 -21.46 7.58
CA PHE A 176 9.29 -20.74 6.35
C PHE A 176 10.30 -19.63 6.09
N THR A 177 10.64 -19.42 4.82
CA THR A 177 11.38 -18.23 4.36
C THR A 177 10.46 -17.33 3.57
N ILE A 178 10.44 -16.05 3.95
CA ILE A 178 9.67 -15.01 3.27
C ILE A 178 10.58 -14.36 2.21
N SER A 179 10.14 -14.38 0.96
CA SER A 179 10.83 -13.77 -0.17
C SER A 179 9.86 -12.85 -0.93
N PRO A 180 10.34 -11.78 -1.59
CA PRO A 180 9.49 -10.99 -2.46
C PRO A 180 8.94 -11.85 -3.60
N LEU A 181 7.69 -11.61 -3.98
CA LEU A 181 7.09 -12.24 -5.16
C LEU A 181 7.51 -11.44 -6.40
N VAL A 182 8.42 -12.01 -7.19
CA VAL A 182 9.00 -11.34 -8.37
C VAL A 182 8.26 -11.72 -9.64
N ALA A 183 8.36 -10.89 -10.68
CA ALA A 183 7.64 -11.10 -11.94
C ALA A 183 7.88 -12.47 -12.59
N ALA A 184 9.08 -13.05 -12.40
CA ALA A 184 9.47 -14.34 -12.95
C ALA A 184 8.95 -15.55 -12.16
N ASP A 185 8.34 -15.33 -11.00
CA ASP A 185 7.88 -16.42 -10.15
C ASP A 185 6.73 -17.19 -10.79
N ALA A 186 6.87 -18.50 -10.85
CA ALA A 186 5.84 -19.39 -11.35
C ALA A 186 4.71 -19.51 -10.31
N ILE A 187 3.48 -19.29 -10.77
CA ILE A 187 2.25 -19.40 -9.98
C ILE A 187 1.43 -20.62 -10.42
N ASP A 188 2.06 -21.62 -11.04
CA ASP A 188 1.43 -22.86 -11.47
C ASP A 188 0.95 -23.73 -10.29
N THR A 189 1.60 -23.59 -9.13
CA THR A 189 1.23 -24.26 -7.88
C THR A 189 0.65 -23.27 -6.86
N LYS A 190 0.12 -23.81 -5.76
CA LYS A 190 -0.37 -23.02 -4.64
C LYS A 190 0.81 -22.41 -3.88
N LEU A 191 0.79 -21.09 -3.70
CA LEU A 191 1.80 -20.34 -2.97
C LEU A 191 1.18 -19.74 -1.72
N GLN A 192 1.89 -19.76 -0.60
CA GLN A 192 1.50 -18.98 0.56
C GLN A 192 1.95 -17.54 0.32
N LEU A 193 1.00 -16.61 0.18
CA LEU A 193 1.26 -15.20 -0.04
C LEU A 193 0.95 -14.40 1.22
N LYS A 194 1.80 -13.42 1.49
CA LYS A 194 1.65 -12.44 2.55
C LYS A 194 1.56 -11.06 1.92
N VAL A 195 0.43 -10.41 2.12
CA VAL A 195 0.19 -9.03 1.64
C VAL A 195 0.43 -8.08 2.81
N SER A 196 1.31 -7.11 2.59
CA SER A 196 1.60 -6.03 3.52
C SER A 196 1.48 -4.69 2.80
N ILE A 197 1.18 -3.63 3.56
CA ILE A 197 1.17 -2.26 3.05
C ILE A 197 2.24 -1.47 3.78
N CYS A 198 2.91 -0.59 3.06
CA CYS A 198 3.89 0.30 3.65
C CYS A 198 3.16 1.49 4.29
N ASP A 199 3.37 1.73 5.58
CA ASP A 199 2.80 2.89 6.27
C ASP A 199 3.50 4.20 5.89
N LYS A 200 3.15 5.31 6.57
CA LYS A 200 3.78 6.62 6.34
C LYS A 200 5.32 6.58 6.47
N GLY A 201 5.84 5.76 7.40
CA GLY A 201 7.27 5.57 7.63
C GLY A 201 7.86 4.44 6.78
N ALA A 202 7.15 3.95 5.77
CA ALA A 202 7.52 2.80 4.97
C ALA A 202 7.77 1.52 5.78
N TYR A 203 7.13 1.38 6.95
CA TYR A 203 7.11 0.14 7.71
C TYR A 203 6.03 -0.81 7.17
N PRO A 204 6.31 -2.12 7.08
CA PRO A 204 5.34 -3.09 6.61
C PRO A 204 4.24 -3.33 7.66
N ILE A 205 3.01 -2.94 7.36
CA ILE A 205 1.79 -3.34 8.06
C ILE A 205 1.26 -4.61 7.40
N LYS A 206 1.29 -5.73 8.14
CA LYS A 206 0.75 -7.01 7.66
C LYS A 206 -0.77 -6.93 7.57
N VAL A 207 -1.32 -7.26 6.40
CA VAL A 207 -2.78 -7.30 6.18
C VAL A 207 -3.29 -8.72 6.38
N SER A 208 -2.75 -9.66 5.60
CA SER A 208 -3.15 -11.07 5.66
C SER A 208 -2.05 -11.97 5.08
N GLU A 209 -2.09 -13.24 5.49
CA GLU A 209 -1.34 -14.34 4.90
C GLU A 209 -2.34 -15.43 4.50
N PHE A 210 -2.29 -15.88 3.26
CA PHE A 210 -3.25 -16.81 2.68
C PHE A 210 -2.64 -17.61 1.53
N GLU A 211 -3.30 -18.69 1.15
CA GLU A 211 -2.90 -19.53 0.02
C GLU A 211 -3.49 -18.97 -1.28
N PHE A 212 -2.62 -18.64 -2.24
CA PHE A 212 -2.96 -18.23 -3.59
C PHE A 212 -2.72 -19.37 -4.57
#